data_AF-A0A1H9KFN4-F1
#
_entry.id   AF-A0A1H9KFN4-F1
#
_cell.length_a   1.000
_cell.length_b   1.000
_cell.length_c   1.000
_cell.angle_alpha   90.00
_cell.angle_beta   90.00
_cell.angle_gamma   90.00
#
_symmetry.space_group_name_H-M   'P 1'
#
loop_
_entity.id
_entity.type
_entity.pdbx_description
1 polymer ?
#
loop_
_entity_poly.entity_id
_entity_poly.type
_entity_poly.pdbx_seq_one_letter_code
_entity_poly.pdbx_strand_id
1 'polypeptide(L)'
;MMPVSTTEARLIIFDTNAVNLLPPSGPRADIIRKLRQSGHHKVAVPWMVMEELVAHQTKHYPDKYRAVVNTLTKLNEALPWELESSLEPLNLERLVAHWRSAYEEIFEVIDTSGVAARRALSREAMALPPAKATRDRSEGGRDAAVWFSILEYMRENPDEEVCFVTNNTKDFGDGVTYPYPMNEDVRGLEGQLTRLTDFDAVVSKFTKEVSGQDAEAAAEELLQSLSVRKRVARTAVEVLSSPIGFVGLDSAEASVQWHQWLASPEAELLSITDVLGHEVEDSIWYTANTRWLLYGEAVNGDSEDVRYVSCVWEMKVLFSANDGDEAPTLLTPGEPVLPDTADARCMEILKELKARAARMARVLRNQMFHSSGGDLFADAMPTLDVAGALARSLSDVIPRVDLGFAEQIRASMPTLDIATVLDQASIDHILAGLPKPDFSGLLPQVDFSHLVPKVDYSSLFPQADLNQIAAAALAAGIQTPSAGDDDDEDVPVSNVDDSSDPKAEPSDADIPDTDD
;
A
#
# COMPACT_ATOMS: atom_id res chain seq x y z
N MET A 1 -32.02 -30.51 -1.73
CA MET A 1 -31.54 -29.25 -2.30
C MET A 1 -31.24 -28.37 -1.10
N MET A 2 -30.00 -28.43 -0.60
CA MET A 2 -29.57 -27.55 0.49
C MET A 2 -29.62 -26.11 -0.05
N PRO A 3 -30.10 -25.13 0.72
CA PRO A 3 -29.98 -23.74 0.31
C PRO A 3 -28.48 -23.46 0.13
N VAL A 4 -28.09 -23.07 -1.08
CA VAL A 4 -26.82 -22.41 -1.29
C VAL A 4 -26.92 -21.16 -0.43
N SER A 5 -26.19 -21.14 0.69
CA SER A 5 -25.98 -19.91 1.45
C SER A 5 -25.45 -18.91 0.44
N THR A 6 -26.29 -17.97 0.02
CA THR A 6 -25.84 -16.77 -0.67
C THR A 6 -24.76 -16.21 0.22
N THR A 7 -23.51 -16.29 -0.23
CA THR A 7 -22.36 -15.73 0.47
C THR A 7 -22.66 -14.24 0.57
N GLU A 8 -23.19 -13.80 1.71
CA GLU A 8 -23.48 -12.41 1.98
C GLU A 8 -22.16 -11.66 1.77
N ALA A 9 -22.13 -10.75 0.80
CA ALA A 9 -20.95 -9.94 0.55
C ALA A 9 -20.68 -9.14 1.83
N ARG A 10 -19.51 -9.37 2.44
CA ARG A 10 -19.11 -8.68 3.68
C ARG A 10 -18.15 -7.57 3.34
N LEU A 11 -18.43 -6.38 3.86
CA LEU A 11 -17.56 -5.23 3.74
C LEU A 11 -16.78 -5.02 5.04
N ILE A 12 -15.46 -4.99 4.95
CA ILE A 12 -14.56 -4.66 6.05
C ILE A 12 -14.12 -3.21 5.87
N ILE A 13 -14.51 -2.32 6.79
CA ILE A 13 -14.18 -0.90 6.76
C ILE A 13 -13.17 -0.59 7.85
N PHE A 14 -12.01 -0.05 7.47
CA PHE A 14 -10.98 0.35 8.43
C PHE A 14 -11.08 1.84 8.80
N ASP A 15 -11.01 2.12 10.10
CA ASP A 15 -10.72 3.45 10.65
C ASP A 15 -9.21 3.77 10.54
N THR A 16 -8.86 5.05 10.52
CA THR A 16 -7.47 5.52 10.47
C THR A 16 -6.63 4.93 11.58
N ASN A 17 -7.15 4.78 12.80
CA ASN A 17 -6.37 4.19 13.89
C ASN A 17 -6.01 2.72 13.65
N ALA A 18 -6.86 1.96 12.96
CA ALA A 18 -6.64 0.55 12.68
C ALA A 18 -5.61 0.33 11.56
N VAL A 19 -5.50 1.28 10.62
CA VAL A 19 -4.54 1.24 9.49
C VAL A 19 -3.47 2.33 9.60
N ASN A 20 -3.32 2.94 10.77
CA ASN A 20 -2.36 4.02 10.96
C ASN A 20 -0.95 3.47 10.72
N LEU A 21 -0.15 4.22 9.98
CA LEU A 21 1.21 3.84 9.59
C LEU A 21 1.28 2.52 8.82
N LEU A 22 0.18 2.09 8.19
CA LEU A 22 0.21 0.93 7.29
C LEU A 22 1.21 1.22 6.15
N PRO A 23 2.32 0.48 6.07
CA PRO A 23 3.22 0.59 4.93
C PRO A 23 2.51 -0.06 3.75
N PRO A 24 2.38 0.61 2.58
CA PRO A 24 1.70 -0.01 1.45
C PRO A 24 2.34 -1.31 0.97
N SER A 25 3.64 -1.47 1.14
CA SER A 25 4.40 -2.70 0.84
C SER A 25 4.59 -3.60 2.07
N GLY A 26 3.80 -3.41 3.12
CA GLY A 26 3.94 -4.13 4.39
C GLY A 26 3.03 -5.37 4.48
N PRO A 27 3.35 -6.34 5.37
CA PRO A 27 2.61 -7.59 5.53
C PRO A 27 1.09 -7.45 5.71
N ARG A 28 0.66 -6.45 6.49
CA ARG A 28 -0.76 -6.18 6.72
C ARG A 28 -1.48 -5.72 5.45
N ALA A 29 -0.82 -4.91 4.62
CA ALA A 29 -1.37 -4.45 3.35
C ALA A 29 -1.53 -5.62 2.37
N ASP A 30 -0.59 -6.58 2.39
CA ASP A 30 -0.69 -7.76 1.54
C ASP A 30 -1.84 -8.69 1.94
N ILE A 31 -2.04 -8.91 3.25
CA ILE A 31 -3.22 -9.65 3.72
C ILE A 31 -4.52 -8.92 3.32
N ILE A 32 -4.58 -7.59 3.40
CA ILE A 32 -5.74 -6.82 2.93
C ILE A 32 -5.98 -7.02 1.44
N ARG A 33 -4.92 -6.92 0.62
CA ARG A 33 -5.01 -7.19 -0.82
C ARG A 33 -5.53 -8.60 -1.07
N LYS A 34 -5.09 -9.59 -0.31
CA LYS A 34 -5.56 -10.98 -0.42
C LYS A 34 -7.02 -11.15 -0.01
N LEU A 35 -7.43 -10.55 1.10
CA LEU A 35 -8.84 -10.54 1.51
C LEU A 35 -9.72 -9.96 0.40
N ARG A 36 -9.29 -8.87 -0.24
CA ARG A 36 -9.97 -8.26 -1.39
C ARG A 36 -9.95 -9.15 -2.65
N GLN A 37 -8.80 -9.75 -2.97
CA GLN A 37 -8.62 -10.62 -4.14
C GLN A 37 -9.42 -11.93 -4.04
N SER A 38 -9.76 -12.38 -2.82
CA SER A 38 -10.59 -13.56 -2.62
C SER A 38 -11.99 -13.44 -3.24
N GLY A 39 -12.47 -12.22 -3.50
CA GLY A 39 -13.80 -11.95 -4.04
C GLY A 39 -14.95 -12.16 -3.04
N HIS A 40 -14.66 -12.69 -1.85
CA HIS A 40 -15.63 -12.90 -0.78
C HIS A 40 -15.78 -11.71 0.17
N HIS A 41 -14.77 -10.85 0.23
CA HIS A 41 -14.75 -9.67 1.07
C HIS A 41 -14.41 -8.43 0.26
N LYS A 42 -15.16 -7.36 0.49
CA LYS A 42 -14.72 -6.02 0.13
C LYS A 42 -13.91 -5.46 1.29
N VAL A 43 -12.76 -4.87 1.01
CA VAL A 43 -11.95 -4.21 2.04
C VAL A 43 -11.78 -2.76 1.66
N ALA A 44 -12.27 -1.87 2.52
CA ALA A 44 -12.40 -0.47 2.20
C ALA A 44 -11.97 0.46 3.34
N VAL A 45 -11.78 1.72 2.97
CA VAL A 45 -11.67 2.85 3.89
C VAL A 45 -12.61 3.96 3.42
N PRO A 46 -13.21 4.74 4.33
CA PRO A 46 -13.87 5.98 3.96
C PRO A 46 -12.86 6.95 3.34
N TRP A 47 -13.30 7.79 2.41
CA TRP A 47 -12.46 8.79 1.75
C TRP A 47 -11.68 9.65 2.76
N MET A 48 -12.31 10.04 3.89
CA MET A 48 -11.62 10.78 4.95
C MET A 48 -10.43 10.00 5.55
N VAL A 49 -10.54 8.68 5.74
CA VAL A 49 -9.42 7.85 6.22
C VAL A 49 -8.31 7.78 5.17
N MET A 50 -8.66 7.65 3.88
CA MET A 50 -7.68 7.69 2.78
C MET A 50 -6.87 8.99 2.81
N GLU A 51 -7.54 10.15 2.96
CA GLU A 51 -6.86 11.45 3.03
C GLU A 51 -5.97 11.57 4.29
N GLU A 52 -6.34 10.95 5.41
CA GLU A 52 -5.48 10.91 6.60
C GLU A 52 -4.23 10.07 6.40
N LEU A 53 -4.34 8.90 5.75
CA LEU A 53 -3.20 8.06 5.40
C LEU A 53 -2.22 8.80 4.49
N VAL A 54 -2.74 9.47 3.45
CA VAL A 54 -1.92 10.28 2.53
C VAL A 54 -1.31 11.48 3.25
N ALA A 55 -2.05 12.16 4.13
CA ALA A 55 -1.53 13.27 4.92
C ALA A 55 -0.39 12.83 5.85
N HIS A 56 -0.46 11.64 6.45
CA HIS A 56 0.61 11.10 7.28
C HIS A 56 1.93 10.93 6.52
N GLN A 57 1.87 10.52 5.25
CA GLN A 57 3.06 10.39 4.40
C GLN A 57 3.61 11.73 3.92
N THR A 58 2.74 12.72 3.74
CA THR A 58 3.09 13.96 3.00
C THR A 58 3.30 15.18 3.88
N LYS A 59 2.73 15.24 5.10
CA LYS A 59 2.71 16.46 5.96
C LYS A 59 4.07 17.06 6.27
N HIS A 60 5.13 16.25 6.32
CA HIS A 60 6.48 16.72 6.64
C HIS A 60 7.33 17.05 5.40
N TYR A 61 6.83 16.78 4.20
CA TYR A 61 7.60 16.98 2.97
C TYR A 61 7.97 18.46 2.72
N PRO A 62 7.07 19.45 2.88
CA PRO A 62 7.44 20.86 2.69
C PRO A 62 8.54 21.35 3.64
N ASP A 63 8.51 20.91 4.90
CA ASP A 63 9.53 21.28 5.89
C ASP A 63 10.89 20.64 5.57
N LYS A 64 10.89 19.36 5.18
CA LYS A 64 12.10 18.65 4.74
C LYS A 64 12.70 19.30 3.50
N TYR A 65 11.86 19.62 2.51
CA TYR A 65 12.28 20.32 1.30
C TYR A 65 12.93 21.67 1.61
N ARG A 66 12.28 22.49 2.46
CA ARG A 66 12.81 23.77 2.90
C ARG A 66 14.14 23.63 3.65
N ALA A 67 14.30 22.59 4.46
CA ALA A 67 15.57 22.32 5.14
C ALA A 67 16.70 22.01 4.14
N VAL A 68 16.42 21.24 3.08
CA VAL A 68 17.39 20.96 2.00
C VAL A 68 17.72 22.24 1.24
N VAL A 69 16.74 23.03 0.82
CA VAL A 69 16.95 24.31 0.13
C VAL A 69 17.84 25.25 0.94
N ASN A 70 17.55 25.40 2.24
CA ASN A 70 18.37 26.22 3.14
C ASN A 70 19.82 25.69 3.26
N THR A 71 19.99 24.37 3.24
CA THR A 71 21.31 23.74 3.31
C THR A 71 22.10 23.95 2.01
N LEU A 72 21.47 23.77 0.85
CA LEU A 72 22.05 24.03 -0.46
C LEU A 72 22.44 25.50 -0.62
N THR A 73 21.62 26.42 -0.12
CA THR A 73 21.93 27.86 -0.12
C THR A 73 23.21 28.16 0.66
N LYS A 74 23.32 27.66 1.89
CA LYS A 74 24.53 27.82 2.73
C LYS A 74 25.77 27.20 2.10
N LEU A 75 25.63 26.06 1.44
CA LEU A 75 26.72 25.41 0.74
C LEU A 75 27.17 26.27 -0.45
N ASN A 76 26.23 26.78 -1.25
CA ASN A 76 26.53 27.66 -2.38
C ASN A 76 27.25 28.95 -1.95
N GLU A 77 26.91 29.51 -0.79
CA GLU A 77 27.61 30.68 -0.21
C GLU A 77 29.06 30.38 0.20
N ALA A 78 29.38 29.13 0.54
CA ALA A 78 30.70 28.72 1.00
C ALA A 78 31.63 28.24 -0.14
N LEU A 79 31.08 27.90 -1.30
CA LEU A 79 31.83 27.36 -2.42
C LEU A 79 32.29 28.48 -3.37
N PRO A 80 33.53 28.41 -3.90
CA PRO A 80 34.00 29.36 -4.90
C PRO A 80 33.59 28.98 -6.34
N TRP A 81 32.81 27.92 -6.52
CA TRP A 81 32.26 27.45 -7.80
C TRP A 81 30.77 27.11 -7.65
N GLU A 82 30.06 26.99 -8.76
CA GLU A 82 28.62 26.65 -8.77
C GLU A 82 28.39 25.15 -8.47
N LEU A 83 27.30 24.86 -7.78
CA LEU A 83 26.84 23.49 -7.54
C LEU A 83 26.30 22.87 -8.83
N GLU A 84 26.82 21.70 -9.20
CA GLU A 84 26.38 20.95 -10.40
C GLU A 84 25.06 20.20 -10.20
N SER A 85 24.57 20.10 -8.96
CA SER A 85 23.31 19.41 -8.64
C SER A 85 22.19 20.42 -8.40
N SER A 86 21.03 20.19 -9.01
CA SER A 86 19.81 20.97 -8.77
C SER A 86 18.75 20.12 -8.08
N LEU A 87 18.04 20.73 -7.14
CA LEU A 87 16.87 20.14 -6.50
C LEU A 87 15.64 20.49 -7.34
N GLU A 88 14.82 19.49 -7.68
CA GLU A 88 13.54 19.75 -8.37
C GLU A 88 12.64 20.68 -7.54
N PRO A 89 11.76 21.48 -8.16
CA PRO A 89 10.77 22.27 -7.44
C PRO A 89 9.87 21.40 -6.55
N LEU A 90 9.48 21.92 -5.38
CA LEU A 90 8.55 21.24 -4.47
C LEU A 90 7.24 20.93 -5.21
N ASN A 91 6.93 19.64 -5.38
CA ASN A 91 5.69 19.17 -5.99
C ASN A 91 4.92 18.29 -5.01
N LEU A 92 4.13 18.94 -4.14
CA LEU A 92 3.32 18.24 -3.14
C LEU A 92 2.21 17.41 -3.79
N GLU A 93 1.61 17.89 -4.88
CA GLU A 93 0.55 17.19 -5.59
C GLU A 93 1.02 15.85 -6.16
N ARG A 94 2.21 15.81 -6.78
CA ARG A 94 2.81 14.55 -7.25
C ARG A 94 3.02 13.56 -6.11
N LEU A 95 3.48 14.03 -4.95
CA LEU A 95 3.68 13.18 -3.78
C LEU A 95 2.35 12.67 -3.21
N VAL A 96 1.34 13.52 -3.11
CA VAL A 96 -0.02 13.16 -2.67
C VAL A 96 -0.63 12.13 -3.63
N ALA A 97 -0.55 12.36 -4.93
CA ALA A 97 -1.06 11.44 -5.96
C ALA A 97 -0.39 10.08 -5.89
N HIS A 98 0.94 10.04 -5.71
CA HIS A 98 1.69 8.79 -5.52
C HIS A 98 1.16 7.98 -4.33
N TRP A 99 1.04 8.59 -3.15
CA TRP A 99 0.57 7.88 -1.96
C TRP A 99 -0.90 7.49 -2.05
N ARG A 100 -1.75 8.32 -2.66
CA ARG A 100 -3.16 7.97 -2.90
C ARG A 100 -3.26 6.73 -3.79
N SER A 101 -2.56 6.70 -4.92
CA SER A 101 -2.49 5.53 -5.80
C SER A 101 -2.00 4.28 -5.06
N ALA A 102 -0.96 4.41 -4.24
CA ALA A 102 -0.40 3.28 -3.48
C ALA A 102 -1.41 2.70 -2.46
N TYR A 103 -2.27 3.52 -1.87
CA TYR A 103 -3.31 3.06 -0.94
C TYR A 103 -4.58 2.57 -1.64
N GLU A 104 -4.94 3.09 -2.82
CA GLU A 104 -6.06 2.61 -3.65
C GLU A 104 -5.82 1.18 -4.21
N GLU A 105 -4.56 0.78 -4.35
CA GLU A 105 -4.22 -0.63 -4.63
C GLU A 105 -4.61 -1.58 -3.49
N ILE A 106 -4.68 -1.07 -2.26
CA ILE A 106 -4.95 -1.85 -1.05
C ILE A 106 -6.43 -1.82 -0.72
N PHE A 107 -7.03 -0.63 -0.72
CA PHE A 107 -8.40 -0.40 -0.27
C PHE A 107 -9.32 0.04 -1.39
N GLU A 108 -10.57 -0.39 -1.31
CA GLU A 108 -11.66 0.33 -1.93
C GLU A 108 -11.94 1.62 -1.14
N VAL A 109 -12.32 2.69 -1.84
CA VAL A 109 -12.64 3.96 -1.19
C VAL A 109 -14.16 4.13 -1.16
N ILE A 110 -14.71 4.29 0.04
CA ILE A 110 -16.11 4.66 0.23
C ILE A 110 -16.17 6.19 0.24
N ASP A 111 -16.87 6.76 -0.73
CA ASP A 111 -17.00 8.21 -0.83
C ASP A 111 -17.68 8.79 0.41
N THR A 112 -17.08 9.86 0.95
CA THR A 112 -17.73 10.69 1.96
C THR A 112 -18.59 11.71 1.24
N SER A 113 -19.91 11.51 1.24
CA SER A 113 -20.82 12.43 0.55
C SER A 113 -20.77 13.84 1.15
N GLY A 114 -21.16 14.83 0.36
CA GLY A 114 -21.29 16.21 0.86
C GLY A 114 -22.33 16.35 1.98
N VAL A 115 -23.29 15.42 2.08
CA VAL A 115 -24.27 15.38 3.17
C VAL A 115 -23.62 14.86 4.45
N ALA A 116 -22.91 13.73 4.37
CA ALA A 116 -22.11 13.19 5.48
C ALA A 116 -21.11 14.22 6.00
N ALA A 117 -20.38 14.90 5.12
CA ALA A 117 -19.41 15.92 5.51
C ALA A 117 -20.05 17.10 6.26
N ARG A 118 -21.19 17.63 5.80
CA ARG A 118 -21.91 18.71 6.50
C ARG A 118 -22.46 18.26 7.85
N ARG A 119 -22.96 17.02 7.94
CA ARG A 119 -23.42 16.42 9.20
C ARG A 119 -22.26 16.25 10.17
N ALA A 120 -21.10 15.80 9.69
CA ALA A 120 -19.90 15.65 10.49
C ALA A 120 -19.43 16.98 11.10
N LEU A 121 -19.37 18.05 10.30
CA LEU A 121 -19.04 19.39 10.79
C LEU A 121 -20.07 19.91 11.80
N SER A 122 -21.36 19.65 11.57
CA SER A 122 -22.41 20.02 12.53
C SER A 122 -22.25 19.24 13.84
N ARG A 123 -21.93 17.94 13.76
CA ARG A 123 -21.72 17.05 14.90
C ARG A 123 -20.50 17.48 15.73
N GLU A 124 -19.41 17.89 15.08
CA GLU A 124 -18.24 18.48 15.72
C GLU A 124 -18.56 19.82 16.38
N ALA A 125 -19.27 20.73 15.70
CA ALA A 125 -19.65 22.02 16.28
C ALA A 125 -20.48 21.86 17.58
N MET A 126 -21.27 20.79 17.67
CA MET A 126 -22.07 20.46 18.85
C MET A 126 -21.32 19.60 19.89
N ALA A 127 -20.08 19.18 19.60
CA ALA A 127 -19.27 18.31 20.45
C ALA A 127 -20.00 16.99 20.84
N LEU A 128 -20.75 16.43 19.89
CA LEU A 128 -21.54 15.21 20.10
C LEU A 128 -20.83 13.99 19.48
N PRO A 129 -20.90 12.79 20.07
CA PRO A 129 -20.23 11.60 19.58
C PRO A 129 -20.47 11.30 18.07
N PRO A 130 -19.44 10.80 17.35
CA PRO A 130 -18.09 10.47 17.84
C PRO A 130 -17.18 11.69 18.07
N ALA A 131 -17.66 12.92 17.81
CA ALA A 131 -16.94 14.14 18.17
C ALA A 131 -17.06 14.44 19.68
N LYS A 132 -16.17 15.29 20.20
CA LYS A 132 -16.09 15.61 21.63
C LYS A 132 -15.62 17.03 21.90
N ALA A 133 -15.95 17.51 23.10
CA ALA A 133 -15.44 18.78 23.60
C ALA A 133 -14.06 18.56 24.24
N THR A 134 -13.10 19.40 23.85
CA THR A 134 -11.84 19.59 24.58
C THR A 134 -11.89 20.90 25.37
N ARG A 135 -10.84 21.22 26.13
CA ARG A 135 -10.82 22.43 26.97
C ARG A 135 -11.06 23.73 26.19
N ASP A 136 -10.58 23.78 24.94
CA ASP A 136 -10.52 25.04 24.18
C ASP A 136 -11.32 24.99 22.86
N ARG A 137 -11.79 23.81 22.44
CA ARG A 137 -12.50 23.62 21.16
C ARG A 137 -13.23 22.27 21.10
N SER A 138 -14.12 22.14 20.14
CA SER A 138 -14.62 20.82 19.72
C SER A 138 -13.65 20.17 18.73
N GLU A 139 -13.57 18.84 18.76
CA GLU A 139 -12.80 18.04 17.79
C GLU A 139 -13.53 16.74 17.46
N GLY A 140 -13.11 16.07 16.37
CA GLY A 140 -13.65 14.77 15.95
C GLY A 140 -14.54 14.84 14.72
N GLY A 141 -14.49 15.94 13.95
CA GLY A 141 -15.20 16.04 12.67
C GLY A 141 -14.79 14.96 11.67
N ARG A 142 -13.55 14.48 11.72
CA ARG A 142 -13.05 13.38 10.87
C ARG A 142 -13.69 12.05 11.27
N ASP A 143 -13.71 11.73 12.56
CA ASP A 143 -14.38 10.55 13.11
C ASP A 143 -15.89 10.57 12.79
N ALA A 144 -16.52 11.75 12.87
CA ALA A 144 -17.92 11.92 12.49
C ALA A 144 -18.15 11.73 10.98
N ALA A 145 -17.22 12.16 10.12
CA ALA A 145 -17.31 11.94 8.67
C ALA A 145 -17.16 10.46 8.33
N VAL A 146 -16.24 9.75 8.99
CA VAL A 146 -16.10 8.28 8.92
C VAL A 146 -17.40 7.60 9.31
N TRP A 147 -17.95 7.96 10.46
CA TRP A 147 -19.23 7.41 10.96
C TRP A 147 -20.37 7.58 9.96
N PHE A 148 -20.58 8.80 9.46
CA PHE A 148 -21.67 9.05 8.53
C PHE A 148 -21.46 8.39 7.16
N SER A 149 -20.21 8.23 6.70
CA SER A 149 -19.92 7.51 5.46
C SER A 149 -20.30 6.03 5.57
N ILE A 150 -20.00 5.40 6.72
CA ILE A 150 -20.40 4.01 7.00
C ILE A 150 -21.92 3.87 7.00
N LEU A 151 -22.62 4.77 7.69
CA LEU A 151 -24.09 4.72 7.76
C LEU A 151 -24.77 5.00 6.43
N GLU A 152 -24.21 5.86 5.58
CA GLU A 152 -24.71 6.06 4.22
C GLU A 152 -24.52 4.79 3.39
N TYR A 153 -23.33 4.19 3.42
CA TYR A 153 -23.07 2.92 2.74
C TYR A 153 -24.06 1.82 3.13
N MET A 154 -24.30 1.64 4.44
CA MET A 154 -25.24 0.62 4.93
C MET A 154 -26.67 0.84 4.43
N ARG A 155 -27.12 2.10 4.35
CA ARG A 155 -28.46 2.41 3.83
C ARG A 155 -28.59 2.15 2.33
N GLU A 156 -27.51 2.35 1.59
CA GLU A 156 -27.45 2.09 0.15
C GLU A 156 -27.29 0.60 -0.16
N ASN A 157 -26.75 -0.18 0.79
CA ASN A 157 -26.46 -1.60 0.65
C ASN A 157 -27.08 -2.41 1.81
N PRO A 158 -28.43 -2.51 1.89
CA PRO A 158 -29.13 -3.07 3.04
C PRO A 158 -28.93 -4.59 3.23
N ASP A 159 -28.42 -5.28 2.21
CA ASP A 159 -28.16 -6.73 2.22
C ASP A 159 -26.70 -7.07 2.56
N GLU A 160 -25.84 -6.07 2.81
CA GLU A 160 -24.43 -6.28 3.14
C GLU A 160 -24.16 -6.13 4.65
N GLU A 161 -23.38 -7.06 5.21
CA GLU A 161 -22.85 -6.93 6.57
C GLU A 161 -21.59 -6.06 6.54
N VAL A 162 -21.56 -5.04 7.39
CA VAL A 162 -20.42 -4.12 7.56
C VAL A 162 -19.66 -4.45 8.83
N CYS A 163 -18.39 -4.78 8.68
CA CYS A 163 -17.43 -4.95 9.77
C CYS A 163 -16.56 -3.69 9.91
N PHE A 164 -16.85 -2.85 10.90
CA PHE A 164 -16.09 -1.64 11.17
C PHE A 164 -14.92 -1.92 12.12
N VAL A 165 -13.69 -1.70 11.65
CA VAL A 165 -12.46 -1.99 12.38
C VAL A 165 -11.92 -0.71 13.01
N THR A 166 -12.03 -0.61 14.34
CA THR A 166 -11.45 0.50 15.12
C THR A 166 -11.13 0.07 16.54
N ASN A 167 -9.98 0.53 17.04
CA ASN A 167 -9.61 0.40 18.45
C ASN A 167 -10.09 1.59 19.30
N ASN A 168 -10.74 2.59 18.68
CA ASN A 168 -11.19 3.80 19.35
C ASN A 168 -12.57 3.61 20.00
N THR A 169 -12.60 2.79 21.06
CA THR A 169 -13.84 2.51 21.82
C THR A 169 -14.43 3.73 22.52
N LYS A 170 -13.61 4.76 22.78
CA LYS A 170 -14.07 5.99 23.44
C LYS A 170 -14.99 6.80 22.55
N ASP A 171 -14.63 6.93 21.28
CA ASP A 171 -15.35 7.79 20.35
C ASP A 171 -16.45 7.00 19.62
N PHE A 172 -16.23 5.71 19.31
CA PHE A 172 -17.18 4.88 18.56
C PHE A 172 -17.99 3.86 19.40
N GLY A 173 -17.72 3.74 20.70
CA GLY A 173 -18.37 2.74 21.56
C GLY A 173 -17.79 1.33 21.43
N ASP A 174 -18.43 0.37 22.10
CA ASP A 174 -17.98 -1.02 22.14
C ASP A 174 -18.49 -1.89 20.98
N GLY A 175 -19.39 -1.34 20.15
CA GLY A 175 -20.04 -2.02 19.03
C GLY A 175 -21.38 -2.66 19.38
N VAL A 176 -21.75 -2.69 20.67
CA VAL A 176 -23.04 -3.22 21.17
C VAL A 176 -23.92 -2.08 21.67
N THR A 177 -23.31 -1.12 22.36
CA THR A 177 -23.98 0.07 22.88
C THR A 177 -23.31 1.31 22.31
N TYR A 178 -24.12 2.15 21.67
CA TYR A 178 -23.68 3.44 21.11
C TYR A 178 -24.18 4.57 22.00
N PRO A 179 -23.36 5.60 22.31
CA PRO A 179 -23.80 6.75 23.08
C PRO A 179 -24.77 7.61 22.25
N TYR A 180 -25.61 8.41 22.91
CA TYR A 180 -26.40 9.41 22.19
C TYR A 180 -25.49 10.46 21.52
N PRO A 181 -25.75 10.83 20.25
CA PRO A 181 -26.88 10.43 19.39
C PRO A 181 -26.57 9.27 18.41
N MET A 182 -25.41 8.62 18.52
CA MET A 182 -25.02 7.50 17.65
C MET A 182 -25.99 6.32 17.75
N ASN A 183 -26.61 6.08 18.90
CA ASN A 183 -27.68 5.09 19.05
C ASN A 183 -28.90 5.36 18.15
N GLU A 184 -29.24 6.63 17.91
CA GLU A 184 -30.30 7.01 16.98
C GLU A 184 -29.84 6.85 15.53
N ASP A 185 -28.56 7.15 15.27
CA ASP A 185 -27.97 7.08 13.94
C ASP A 185 -27.98 5.64 13.38
N VAL A 186 -27.76 4.63 14.25
CA VAL A 186 -27.78 3.19 13.90
C VAL A 186 -29.17 2.55 13.98
N ARG A 187 -30.23 3.29 14.33
CA ARG A 187 -31.55 2.70 14.49
C ARG A 187 -32.02 2.03 13.20
N GLY A 188 -32.33 0.74 13.27
CA GLY A 188 -32.72 -0.09 12.13
C GLY A 188 -31.54 -0.66 11.32
N LEU A 189 -30.30 -0.38 11.72
CA LEU A 189 -29.06 -0.85 11.11
C LEU A 189 -28.23 -1.71 12.07
N GLU A 190 -28.70 -1.95 13.29
CA GLU A 190 -27.93 -2.60 14.36
C GLU A 190 -27.50 -4.03 14.01
N GLY A 191 -28.30 -4.75 13.21
CA GLY A 191 -27.99 -6.10 12.76
C GLY A 191 -26.95 -6.18 11.63
N GLN A 192 -26.64 -5.07 10.98
CA GLN A 192 -25.71 -5.01 9.85
C GLN A 192 -24.30 -4.55 10.26
N LEU A 193 -24.14 -3.88 11.40
CA LEU A 193 -22.86 -3.30 11.84
C LEU A 193 -22.22 -4.15 12.93
N THR A 194 -21.12 -4.83 12.59
CA THR A 194 -20.25 -5.48 13.57
C THR A 194 -18.98 -4.65 13.78
N ARG A 195 -18.55 -4.45 15.03
CA ARG A 195 -17.26 -3.82 15.32
C ARG A 195 -16.15 -4.85 15.54
N LEU A 196 -14.97 -4.60 15.00
CA LEU A 196 -13.73 -5.31 15.28
C LEU A 196 -12.72 -4.36 15.91
N THR A 197 -11.90 -4.83 16.85
CA THR A 197 -11.00 -3.97 17.61
C THR A 197 -9.77 -3.56 16.82
N ASP A 198 -9.26 -4.43 15.96
CA ASP A 198 -7.98 -4.26 15.28
C ASP A 198 -7.85 -5.24 14.11
N PHE A 199 -6.69 -5.19 13.45
CA PHE A 199 -6.36 -6.06 12.34
C PHE A 199 -6.29 -7.54 12.73
N ASP A 200 -5.84 -7.87 13.94
CA ASP A 200 -5.71 -9.26 14.37
C ASP A 200 -7.12 -9.86 14.62
N ALA A 201 -8.08 -9.05 15.06
CA ALA A 201 -9.49 -9.41 15.12
C ALA A 201 -10.10 -9.64 13.73
N VAL A 202 -9.68 -8.91 12.70
CA VAL A 202 -10.07 -9.17 11.30
C VAL A 202 -9.53 -10.52 10.86
N VAL A 203 -8.22 -10.76 11.04
CA VAL A 203 -7.60 -12.05 10.71
C VAL A 203 -8.28 -13.19 11.47
N SER A 204 -8.56 -13.02 12.76
CA SER A 204 -9.22 -14.06 13.57
C SER A 204 -10.67 -14.30 13.18
N LYS A 205 -11.41 -13.28 12.70
CA LYS A 205 -12.81 -13.43 12.29
C LYS A 205 -12.94 -14.06 10.90
N PHE A 206 -12.06 -13.69 9.97
CA PHE A 206 -12.19 -14.06 8.56
C PHE A 206 -11.19 -15.12 8.10
N THR A 207 -10.30 -15.55 8.99
CA THR A 207 -9.36 -16.62 8.70
C THR A 207 -9.44 -17.69 9.78
N LYS A 208 -9.25 -18.94 9.37
CA LYS A 208 -9.03 -20.06 10.26
C LYS A 208 -7.54 -20.39 10.25
N GLU A 209 -6.91 -20.31 11.40
CA GLU A 209 -5.49 -20.64 11.50
C GLU A 209 -5.26 -22.12 11.10
N VAL A 210 -4.28 -22.32 10.23
CA VAL A 210 -3.78 -23.63 9.79
C VAL A 210 -2.32 -23.71 10.22
N SER A 211 -2.06 -24.40 11.33
CA SER A 211 -0.71 -24.55 11.89
C SER A 211 -0.36 -26.02 12.15
N GLY A 212 0.93 -26.28 12.37
CA GLY A 212 1.48 -27.62 12.62
C GLY A 212 2.29 -28.18 11.45
N GLN A 213 2.69 -29.44 11.58
CA GLN A 213 3.64 -30.09 10.65
C GLN A 213 3.13 -30.17 9.22
N ASP A 214 1.82 -30.32 9.02
CA ASP A 214 1.22 -30.35 7.67
C ASP A 214 1.29 -28.98 6.99
N ALA A 215 1.12 -27.89 7.76
CA ALA A 215 1.27 -26.54 7.26
C ALA A 215 2.73 -26.23 6.90
N GLU A 216 3.68 -26.65 7.74
CA GLU A 216 5.12 -26.52 7.48
C GLU A 216 5.54 -27.30 6.23
N ALA A 217 5.07 -28.54 6.07
CA ALA A 217 5.38 -29.37 4.91
C ALA A 217 4.79 -28.79 3.61
N ALA A 218 3.54 -28.33 3.63
CA ALA A 218 2.91 -27.67 2.48
C ALA A 218 3.62 -26.37 2.12
N ALA A 219 3.97 -25.56 3.13
CA ALA A 219 4.76 -24.35 2.95
C ALA A 219 6.13 -24.64 2.31
N GLU A 220 6.82 -25.68 2.77
CA GLU A 220 8.12 -26.08 2.23
C GLU A 220 8.02 -26.55 0.78
N GLU A 221 7.05 -27.40 0.44
CA GLU A 221 6.84 -27.87 -0.94
C GLU A 221 6.59 -26.70 -1.90
N LEU A 222 5.71 -25.77 -1.52
CA LEU A 222 5.37 -24.59 -2.33
C LEU A 222 6.57 -23.67 -2.53
N LEU A 223 7.31 -23.39 -1.45
CA LEU A 223 8.48 -22.51 -1.52
C LEU A 223 9.63 -23.14 -2.32
N GLN A 224 9.78 -24.47 -2.34
CA GLN A 224 10.78 -25.14 -3.17
C GLN A 224 10.43 -25.16 -4.68
N SER A 225 9.21 -24.76 -5.04
CA SER A 225 8.76 -24.72 -6.43
C SER A 225 9.67 -23.83 -7.30
N LEU A 226 9.76 -24.18 -8.59
CA LEU A 226 10.56 -23.42 -9.55
C LEU A 226 10.00 -22.00 -9.74
N SER A 227 8.68 -21.84 -9.70
CA SER A 227 7.99 -20.56 -9.86
C SER A 227 8.35 -19.59 -8.73
N VAL A 228 8.33 -20.06 -7.47
CA VAL A 228 8.76 -19.28 -6.30
C VAL A 228 10.24 -18.91 -6.41
N ARG A 229 11.12 -19.87 -6.69
CA ARG A 229 12.57 -19.61 -6.83
C ARG A 229 12.88 -18.56 -7.90
N LYS A 230 12.21 -18.65 -9.05
CA LYS A 230 12.35 -17.64 -10.12
C LYS A 230 11.85 -16.27 -9.69
N ARG A 231 10.76 -16.20 -8.91
CA ARG A 231 10.27 -14.92 -8.38
C ARG A 231 11.29 -14.31 -7.42
N VAL A 232 11.76 -15.09 -6.45
CA VAL A 232 12.77 -14.63 -5.47
C VAL A 232 14.02 -14.12 -6.17
N ALA A 233 14.52 -14.86 -7.17
CA ALA A 233 15.65 -14.44 -7.99
C ALA A 233 15.41 -13.10 -8.71
N ARG A 234 14.23 -12.91 -9.31
CA ARG A 234 13.89 -11.64 -9.97
C ARG A 234 13.80 -10.49 -8.96
N THR A 235 13.12 -10.71 -7.84
CA THR A 235 12.97 -9.69 -6.81
C THR A 235 14.30 -9.33 -6.17
N ALA A 236 15.26 -10.25 -6.11
CA ALA A 236 16.62 -9.95 -5.68
C ALA A 236 17.28 -8.90 -6.58
N VAL A 237 17.08 -8.94 -7.91
CA VAL A 237 17.59 -7.92 -8.84
C VAL A 237 16.90 -6.57 -8.61
N GLU A 238 15.58 -6.59 -8.37
CA GLU A 238 14.76 -5.38 -8.17
C GLU A 238 15.09 -4.67 -6.85
N VAL A 239 15.34 -5.43 -5.78
CA VAL A 239 15.41 -4.90 -4.41
C VAL A 239 16.85 -4.82 -3.88
N LEU A 240 17.74 -5.73 -4.26
CA LEU A 240 19.11 -5.76 -3.74
C LEU A 240 20.05 -4.92 -4.62
N SER A 241 19.86 -3.61 -4.53
CA SER A 241 20.78 -2.61 -5.08
C SER A 241 21.13 -1.59 -3.99
N SER A 242 22.42 -1.40 -3.72
CA SER A 242 22.91 -0.48 -2.69
C SER A 242 24.14 0.27 -3.17
N PRO A 243 24.19 1.62 -3.04
CA PRO A 243 25.39 2.41 -3.30
C PRO A 243 26.56 2.10 -2.36
N ILE A 244 26.26 1.60 -1.15
CA ILE A 244 27.28 1.18 -0.16
C ILE A 244 27.65 -0.30 -0.38
N GLY A 245 26.86 -1.01 -1.19
CA GLY A 245 27.00 -2.43 -1.42
C GLY A 245 26.62 -3.31 -0.23
N PHE A 246 26.73 -4.61 -0.46
CA PHE A 246 26.48 -5.71 0.44
C PHE A 246 27.73 -6.60 0.49
N VAL A 247 27.76 -7.53 1.45
CA VAL A 247 28.84 -8.50 1.59
C VAL A 247 28.36 -9.86 1.08
N GLY A 248 29.21 -10.58 0.36
CA GLY A 248 28.97 -11.94 -0.12
C GLY A 248 30.26 -12.76 -0.20
N LEU A 249 30.15 -14.01 -0.62
CA LEU A 249 31.29 -14.89 -0.92
C LEU A 249 31.47 -15.01 -2.43
N ASP A 250 32.71 -14.87 -2.89
CA ASP A 250 33.04 -15.11 -4.28
C ASP A 250 33.20 -16.61 -4.62
N SER A 251 33.57 -16.89 -5.86
CA SER A 251 33.85 -18.26 -6.32
C SER A 251 34.95 -18.98 -5.52
N ALA A 252 35.92 -18.23 -4.98
CA ALA A 252 37.03 -18.72 -4.16
C ALA A 252 36.70 -18.74 -2.65
N GLU A 253 35.44 -18.48 -2.28
CA GLU A 253 34.97 -18.43 -0.88
C GLU A 253 35.63 -17.31 -0.07
N ALA A 254 36.15 -16.29 -0.76
CA ALA A 254 36.62 -15.07 -0.13
C ALA A 254 35.45 -14.10 0.04
N SER A 255 35.44 -13.38 1.17
CA SER A 255 34.48 -12.30 1.39
C SER A 255 34.75 -11.16 0.41
N VAL A 256 33.70 -10.76 -0.31
CA VAL A 256 33.73 -9.68 -1.29
C VAL A 256 32.54 -8.74 -1.11
N GLN A 257 32.75 -7.49 -1.49
CA GLN A 257 31.67 -6.50 -1.59
C GLN A 257 31.06 -6.51 -2.99
N TRP A 258 29.75 -6.32 -3.08
CA TRP A 258 29.00 -6.25 -4.33
C TRP A 258 27.84 -5.27 -4.19
N HIS A 259 27.37 -4.65 -5.27
CA HIS A 259 26.42 -3.53 -5.17
C HIS A 259 25.06 -3.84 -5.77
N GLN A 260 25.03 -4.60 -6.86
CA GLN A 260 23.81 -5.02 -7.54
C GLN A 260 24.04 -6.30 -8.34
N TRP A 261 22.96 -7.03 -8.60
CA TRP A 261 22.96 -8.17 -9.52
C TRP A 261 22.96 -7.70 -10.98
N LEU A 262 23.74 -8.34 -11.85
CA LEU A 262 23.74 -8.07 -13.29
C LEU A 262 22.59 -8.79 -14.01
N ALA A 263 22.20 -9.95 -13.49
CA ALA A 263 21.09 -10.77 -13.95
C ALA A 263 20.47 -11.51 -12.74
N SER A 264 19.29 -12.10 -12.93
CA SER A 264 18.63 -12.90 -11.90
C SER A 264 19.56 -14.01 -11.38
N PRO A 265 19.94 -14.01 -10.09
CA PRO A 265 20.77 -15.07 -9.53
C PRO A 265 19.99 -16.40 -9.48
N GLU A 266 20.70 -17.52 -9.35
CA GLU A 266 20.07 -18.74 -8.89
C GLU A 266 19.67 -18.58 -7.41
N ALA A 267 18.47 -19.01 -7.05
CA ALA A 267 17.96 -18.94 -5.69
C ALA A 267 17.59 -20.34 -5.19
N GLU A 268 18.06 -20.73 -4.00
CA GLU A 268 17.69 -21.97 -3.33
C GLU A 268 17.25 -21.72 -1.90
N LEU A 269 16.23 -22.45 -1.47
CA LEU A 269 15.70 -22.34 -0.12
C LEU A 269 16.61 -23.09 0.86
N LEU A 270 17.14 -22.39 1.87
CA LEU A 270 17.95 -22.98 2.93
C LEU A 270 17.09 -23.49 4.09
N SER A 271 16.16 -22.65 4.56
CA SER A 271 15.30 -22.99 5.69
C SER A 271 14.04 -22.15 5.71
N ILE A 272 13.03 -22.67 6.41
CA ILE A 272 11.79 -21.99 6.71
C ILE A 272 11.58 -22.03 8.23
N THR A 273 11.13 -20.93 8.81
CA THR A 273 10.68 -20.85 10.21
C THR A 273 9.40 -20.05 10.31
N ASP A 274 8.73 -20.14 11.47
CA ASP A 274 7.54 -19.34 11.80
C ASP A 274 6.43 -19.44 10.75
N VAL A 275 6.15 -20.66 10.29
CA VAL A 275 5.07 -20.92 9.33
C VAL A 275 3.73 -20.75 10.03
N LEU A 276 2.95 -19.79 9.55
CA LEU A 276 1.58 -19.55 10.00
C LEU A 276 0.66 -19.59 8.78
N GLY A 277 -0.20 -20.61 8.73
CA GLY A 277 -1.24 -20.73 7.72
C GLY A 277 -2.54 -20.06 8.16
N HIS A 278 -3.27 -19.52 7.20
CA HIS A 278 -4.57 -18.90 7.35
C HIS A 278 -5.47 -19.38 6.21
N GLU A 279 -6.46 -20.19 6.54
CA GLU A 279 -7.53 -20.59 5.63
C GLU A 279 -8.57 -19.48 5.56
N VAL A 280 -8.80 -18.95 4.36
CA VAL A 280 -9.80 -17.94 4.02
C VAL A 280 -10.68 -18.52 2.94
N GLU A 281 -11.90 -18.92 3.31
CA GLU A 281 -12.95 -19.42 2.38
C GLU A 281 -12.36 -20.40 1.33
N ASP A 282 -11.85 -21.54 1.80
CA ASP A 282 -11.19 -22.61 1.02
C ASP A 282 -9.79 -22.30 0.43
N SER A 283 -9.26 -21.10 0.64
CA SER A 283 -7.89 -20.74 0.26
C SER A 283 -6.94 -20.66 1.45
N ILE A 284 -5.91 -21.51 1.46
CA ILE A 284 -4.90 -21.50 2.52
C ILE A 284 -3.75 -20.58 2.11
N TRP A 285 -3.49 -19.59 2.94
CA TRP A 285 -2.39 -18.65 2.80
C TRP A 285 -1.36 -18.95 3.87
N TYR A 286 -0.08 -18.98 3.50
CA TYR A 286 1.00 -19.16 4.45
C TYR A 286 1.81 -17.87 4.56
N THR A 287 2.12 -17.49 5.78
CA THR A 287 3.25 -16.60 6.05
C THR A 287 4.40 -17.42 6.61
N ALA A 288 5.63 -17.12 6.19
CA ALA A 288 6.80 -17.79 6.70
C ALA A 288 8.03 -16.89 6.67
N ASN A 289 8.95 -17.09 7.61
CA ASN A 289 10.30 -16.56 7.53
C ASN A 289 11.16 -17.54 6.73
N THR A 290 11.85 -17.05 5.71
CA THR A 290 12.59 -17.86 4.76
C THR A 290 14.02 -17.37 4.64
N ARG A 291 14.96 -18.31 4.51
CA ARG A 291 16.37 -18.02 4.23
C ARG A 291 16.69 -18.58 2.86
N TRP A 292 17.13 -17.70 1.95
CA TRP A 292 17.46 -18.04 0.57
C TRP A 292 18.95 -17.93 0.34
N LEU A 293 19.56 -18.93 -0.27
CA LEU A 293 20.91 -18.82 -0.82
C LEU A 293 20.80 -18.32 -2.25
N LEU A 294 21.39 -17.15 -2.51
CA LEU A 294 21.50 -16.58 -3.85
C LEU A 294 22.90 -16.82 -4.39
N TYR A 295 23.01 -17.11 -5.69
CA TYR A 295 24.30 -17.20 -6.38
C TYR A 295 24.19 -16.74 -7.84
N GLY A 296 24.99 -15.76 -8.23
CA GLY A 296 24.91 -15.18 -9.59
C GLY A 296 25.99 -14.15 -9.88
N GLU A 297 25.90 -13.50 -11.04
CA GLU A 297 26.81 -12.45 -11.46
C GLU A 297 26.39 -11.10 -10.85
N ALA A 298 27.31 -10.45 -10.15
CA ALA A 298 27.11 -9.16 -9.50
C ALA A 298 28.25 -8.18 -9.84
N VAL A 299 27.94 -6.89 -9.74
CA VAL A 299 28.88 -5.79 -10.01
C VAL A 299 29.48 -5.31 -8.68
N ASN A 300 30.79 -5.09 -8.67
CA ASN A 300 31.50 -4.44 -7.57
C ASN A 300 31.49 -2.90 -7.77
N GLY A 301 31.15 -2.10 -6.77
CA GLY A 301 30.72 -0.70 -6.97
C GLY A 301 31.74 0.22 -7.66
N ASP A 302 33.03 0.03 -7.39
CA ASP A 302 34.09 0.91 -7.90
C ASP A 302 34.71 0.44 -9.23
N SER A 303 34.34 -0.74 -9.70
CA SER A 303 34.93 -1.36 -10.88
C SER A 303 33.85 -2.09 -11.67
N GLU A 304 33.81 -1.95 -12.98
CA GLU A 304 32.99 -2.80 -13.88
C GLU A 304 33.39 -4.29 -13.84
N ASP A 305 34.13 -4.71 -12.80
CA ASP A 305 34.50 -6.08 -12.50
C ASP A 305 33.26 -6.88 -12.09
N VAL A 306 32.76 -7.63 -13.06
CA VAL A 306 31.68 -8.60 -12.88
C VAL A 306 32.25 -9.86 -12.25
N ARG A 307 31.66 -10.29 -11.14
CA ARG A 307 32.08 -11.49 -10.42
C ARG A 307 30.89 -12.32 -9.98
N TYR A 308 31.13 -13.62 -9.81
CA TYR A 308 30.15 -14.51 -9.19
C TYR A 308 30.17 -14.32 -7.68
N VAL A 309 29.00 -14.03 -7.10
CA VAL A 309 28.81 -13.79 -5.67
C VAL A 309 27.71 -14.69 -5.15
N SER A 310 27.86 -15.13 -3.91
CA SER A 310 26.82 -15.78 -3.11
C SER A 310 26.51 -15.00 -1.85
N CYS A 311 25.24 -14.94 -1.47
CA CYS A 311 24.78 -14.37 -0.21
C CYS A 311 23.56 -15.12 0.31
N VAL A 312 23.31 -15.02 1.61
CA VAL A 312 22.05 -15.47 2.22
C VAL A 312 21.13 -14.27 2.36
N TRP A 313 19.91 -14.42 1.90
CA TRP A 313 18.89 -13.40 1.96
C TRP A 313 17.71 -13.89 2.79
N GLU A 314 17.52 -13.27 3.95
CA GLU A 314 16.42 -13.59 4.86
C GLU A 314 15.23 -12.70 4.53
N MET A 315 14.04 -13.28 4.47
CA MET A 315 12.83 -12.53 4.18
C MET A 315 11.59 -13.21 4.75
N LYS A 316 10.60 -12.39 5.09
CA LYS A 316 9.25 -12.89 5.35
C LYS A 316 8.45 -12.92 4.04
N VAL A 317 7.79 -14.05 3.76
CA VAL A 317 6.98 -14.26 2.55
C VAL A 317 5.52 -14.54 2.91
N LEU A 318 4.60 -14.13 2.04
CA LEU A 318 3.19 -14.49 2.02
C LEU A 318 2.87 -15.19 0.70
N PHE A 319 2.22 -16.36 0.73
CA PHE A 319 1.92 -17.13 -0.46
C PHE A 319 0.66 -18.01 -0.30
N SER A 320 0.06 -18.40 -1.41
CA SER A 320 -1.15 -19.25 -1.46
C SER A 320 -0.80 -20.72 -1.69
N ALA A 321 -1.61 -21.63 -1.15
CA ALA A 321 -1.56 -23.06 -1.46
C ALA A 321 -2.27 -23.41 -2.77
N ASN A 322 -3.27 -22.63 -3.16
CA ASN A 322 -4.21 -23.00 -4.21
C ASN A 322 -3.76 -22.57 -5.61
N ASP A 323 -2.94 -21.53 -5.69
CA ASP A 323 -2.47 -20.99 -6.96
C ASP A 323 -0.99 -21.30 -7.14
N GLY A 324 -0.68 -22.51 -7.64
CA GLY A 324 0.70 -22.96 -7.88
C GLY A 324 1.53 -22.05 -8.81
N ASP A 325 0.87 -21.11 -9.49
CA ASP A 325 1.49 -20.08 -10.32
C ASP A 325 1.50 -18.68 -9.68
N GLU A 326 0.82 -18.47 -8.55
CA GLU A 326 0.83 -17.18 -7.88
C GLU A 326 2.16 -16.94 -7.18
N ALA A 327 2.82 -15.87 -7.59
CA ALA A 327 4.11 -15.48 -7.06
C ALA A 327 3.98 -15.11 -5.56
N PRO A 328 4.90 -15.57 -4.70
CA PRO A 328 4.92 -15.18 -3.30
C PRO A 328 5.12 -13.66 -3.20
N THR A 329 4.40 -13.05 -2.28
CA THR A 329 4.57 -11.65 -1.93
C THR A 329 5.66 -11.54 -0.87
N LEU A 330 6.67 -10.69 -1.11
CA LEU A 330 7.75 -10.47 -0.15
C LEU A 330 7.31 -9.39 0.84
N LEU A 331 7.21 -9.77 2.12
CA LEU A 331 6.66 -8.89 3.17
C LEU A 331 7.73 -8.01 3.81
N THR A 332 8.91 -8.56 4.07
CA THR A 332 10.02 -7.84 4.70
C THR A 332 11.33 -8.44 4.23
N PRO A 333 12.00 -7.85 3.23
CA PRO A 333 13.34 -8.28 2.85
C PRO A 333 14.35 -7.79 3.89
N GLY A 334 15.14 -8.71 4.44
CA GLY A 334 16.31 -8.39 5.26
C GLY A 334 17.49 -7.95 4.40
N GLU A 335 18.54 -7.43 5.04
CA GLU A 335 19.81 -7.19 4.36
C GLU A 335 20.50 -8.53 4.06
N PRO A 336 21.13 -8.69 2.87
CA PRO A 336 21.92 -9.87 2.57
C PRO A 336 23.09 -10.05 3.53
N VAL A 337 23.29 -11.28 3.99
CA VAL A 337 24.41 -11.65 4.88
C VAL A 337 25.31 -12.67 4.21
N LEU A 338 26.52 -12.83 4.75
CA LEU A 338 27.45 -13.87 4.32
C LEU A 338 26.84 -15.28 4.52
N PRO A 339 26.96 -16.19 3.54
CA PRO A 339 26.70 -17.60 3.76
C PRO A 339 27.55 -18.14 4.92
N ASP A 340 26.91 -18.91 5.80
CA ASP A 340 27.61 -19.54 6.93
C ASP A 340 28.46 -20.70 6.43
N THR A 341 29.78 -20.51 6.37
CA THR A 341 30.72 -21.54 5.92
C THR A 341 30.84 -22.72 6.88
N ALA A 342 30.34 -22.60 8.11
CA ALA A 342 30.26 -23.70 9.07
C ALA A 342 29.00 -24.56 8.88
N ASP A 343 27.98 -24.05 8.18
CA ASP A 343 26.76 -24.79 7.86
C ASP A 343 26.99 -25.70 6.64
N ALA A 344 27.10 -27.01 6.91
CA ALA A 344 27.32 -28.04 5.90
C ALA A 344 26.23 -28.05 4.81
N ARG A 345 24.96 -27.81 5.17
CA ARG A 345 23.84 -27.79 4.22
C ARG A 345 23.96 -26.58 3.31
N CYS A 346 24.27 -25.40 3.88
CA CYS A 346 24.48 -24.18 3.10
C CYS A 346 25.60 -24.36 2.06
N MET A 347 26.74 -24.93 2.48
CA MET A 347 27.89 -25.14 1.61
C MET A 347 27.66 -26.22 0.54
N GLU A 348 26.88 -27.26 0.85
CA GLU A 348 26.47 -28.28 -0.13
C GLU A 348 25.62 -27.66 -1.25
N ILE A 349 24.58 -26.89 -0.89
CA ILE A 349 23.72 -26.19 -1.86
C ILE A 349 24.54 -25.18 -2.68
N LEU A 350 25.44 -24.42 -2.04
CA LEU A 350 26.32 -23.49 -2.73
C LEU A 350 27.20 -24.18 -3.78
N LYS A 351 27.75 -25.34 -3.45
CA LYS A 351 28.54 -26.14 -4.38
C LYS A 351 27.71 -26.61 -5.58
N GLU A 352 26.46 -26.99 -5.36
CA GLU A 352 25.54 -27.37 -6.44
C GLU A 352 25.18 -26.19 -7.35
N LEU A 353 24.92 -25.01 -6.79
CA LEU A 353 24.67 -23.77 -7.52
C LEU A 353 25.90 -23.37 -8.37
N LYS A 354 27.09 -23.38 -7.76
CA LYS A 354 28.37 -23.16 -8.47
C LYS A 354 28.52 -24.13 -9.65
N ALA A 355 28.20 -25.40 -9.45
CA ALA A 355 28.27 -26.41 -10.50
C ALA A 355 27.23 -26.20 -11.61
N ARG A 356 26.00 -25.74 -11.28
CA ARG A 356 24.95 -25.41 -12.26
C ARG A 356 25.35 -24.22 -13.12
N ALA A 357 25.75 -23.11 -12.51
CA ALA A 357 26.22 -21.93 -13.23
C ALA A 357 27.40 -22.26 -14.15
N ALA A 358 28.38 -23.05 -13.67
CA ALA A 358 29.51 -23.48 -14.50
C ALA A 358 29.07 -24.34 -15.71
N ARG A 359 28.04 -25.19 -15.55
CA ARG A 359 27.44 -25.95 -16.66
C ARG A 359 26.76 -25.03 -17.66
N MET A 360 25.94 -24.08 -17.20
CA MET A 360 25.25 -23.13 -18.08
C MET A 360 26.23 -22.24 -18.83
N ALA A 361 27.26 -21.70 -18.16
CA ALA A 361 28.31 -20.91 -18.77
C ALA A 361 29.07 -21.70 -19.85
N ARG A 362 29.31 -23.01 -19.64
CA ARG A 362 29.92 -23.87 -20.66
C ARG A 362 28.99 -24.11 -21.85
N VAL A 363 27.69 -24.34 -21.61
CA VAL A 363 26.69 -24.52 -22.68
C VAL A 363 26.61 -23.27 -23.53
N LEU A 364 26.46 -22.10 -22.90
CA LEU A 364 26.37 -20.81 -23.59
C LEU A 364 27.65 -20.52 -24.40
N ARG A 365 28.82 -20.74 -23.79
CA ARG A 365 30.12 -20.61 -24.47
C ARG A 365 30.23 -21.53 -25.68
N ASN A 366 29.83 -22.79 -25.54
CA ASN A 366 29.86 -23.75 -26.65
C ASN A 366 28.89 -23.35 -27.76
N GLN A 367 27.69 -22.88 -27.43
CA GLN A 367 26.72 -22.38 -28.40
C GLN A 367 27.24 -21.14 -29.15
N MET A 368 27.89 -20.19 -28.45
CA MET A 368 28.54 -19.04 -29.09
C MET A 368 29.69 -19.46 -30.04
N PHE A 369 30.50 -20.45 -29.66
CA PHE A 369 31.59 -20.93 -30.53
C PHE A 369 31.12 -21.77 -31.73
N HIS A 370 29.91 -22.34 -31.71
CA HIS A 370 29.35 -23.12 -32.81
C HIS A 370 28.39 -22.32 -33.71
N SER A 371 28.01 -21.10 -33.32
CA SER A 371 27.11 -20.20 -34.07
C SER A 371 27.85 -19.17 -34.92
N SER A 372 28.95 -19.56 -35.56
CA SER A 372 29.67 -18.75 -36.56
C SER A 372 28.90 -18.55 -37.88
N GLY A 373 27.64 -18.95 -37.96
CA GLY A 373 26.74 -18.71 -39.09
C GLY A 373 25.48 -18.02 -38.58
N GLY A 374 25.30 -16.77 -38.95
CA GLY A 374 24.18 -15.93 -38.51
C GLY A 374 22.84 -16.49 -38.94
N ASP A 375 22.13 -17.10 -37.99
CA ASP A 375 20.69 -17.02 -37.78
C ASP A 375 20.34 -18.00 -36.65
N LEU A 376 19.25 -17.69 -35.93
CA LEU A 376 18.65 -18.45 -34.81
C LEU A 376 19.08 -18.03 -33.40
N PHE A 377 18.65 -16.84 -32.96
CA PHE A 377 18.66 -16.45 -31.54
C PHE A 377 17.27 -16.41 -30.87
N ALA A 378 16.18 -16.73 -31.58
CA ALA A 378 14.84 -16.50 -31.04
C ALA A 378 14.18 -17.72 -30.35
N ASP A 379 14.58 -18.96 -30.65
CA ASP A 379 13.67 -20.10 -30.44
C ASP A 379 14.14 -21.18 -29.44
N ALA A 380 15.19 -20.93 -28.63
CA ALA A 380 15.79 -21.98 -27.79
C ALA A 380 16.13 -21.61 -26.33
N MET A 381 15.64 -20.50 -25.77
CA MET A 381 16.00 -20.11 -24.39
C MET A 381 14.79 -19.53 -23.62
N PRO A 382 14.21 -20.24 -22.64
CA PRO A 382 13.20 -19.69 -21.73
C PRO A 382 13.78 -19.19 -20.39
N THR A 383 15.10 -18.98 -20.25
CA THR A 383 15.73 -18.78 -18.92
C THR A 383 16.78 -17.67 -18.80
N LEU A 384 17.00 -16.85 -19.82
CA LEU A 384 17.68 -15.58 -19.61
C LEU A 384 16.73 -14.46 -20.02
N ASP A 385 16.62 -13.45 -19.17
CA ASP A 385 16.17 -12.12 -19.58
C ASP A 385 17.28 -11.52 -20.45
N VAL A 386 17.39 -12.06 -21.66
CA VAL A 386 18.37 -11.71 -22.68
C VAL A 386 18.16 -10.25 -23.12
N ALA A 387 16.94 -9.74 -23.02
CA ALA A 387 16.59 -8.36 -23.35
C ALA A 387 17.26 -7.35 -22.40
N GLY A 388 17.29 -7.61 -21.09
CA GLY A 388 17.97 -6.75 -20.12
C GLY A 388 19.50 -6.76 -20.23
N ALA A 389 20.10 -7.91 -20.53
CA ALA A 389 21.56 -8.06 -20.63
C ALA A 389 22.16 -7.54 -21.95
N LEU A 390 21.47 -7.72 -23.08
CA LEU A 390 21.95 -7.21 -24.38
C LEU A 390 21.78 -5.69 -24.53
N ALA A 391 20.74 -5.10 -23.94
CA ALA A 391 20.54 -3.65 -24.00
C ALA A 391 21.66 -2.85 -23.32
N ARG A 392 22.37 -3.45 -22.35
CA ARG A 392 23.51 -2.81 -21.66
C ARG A 392 24.87 -3.18 -22.24
N SER A 393 25.02 -4.36 -22.84
CA SER A 393 26.31 -4.83 -23.40
C SER A 393 26.60 -4.34 -24.83
N LEU A 394 25.61 -3.93 -25.61
CA LEU A 394 25.81 -3.50 -27.01
C LEU A 394 26.42 -2.09 -27.15
N SER A 395 26.53 -1.34 -26.06
CA SER A 395 27.23 -0.05 -26.04
C SER A 395 28.75 -0.18 -26.13
N ASP A 396 29.32 -1.35 -25.77
CA ASP A 396 30.76 -1.48 -25.50
C ASP A 396 31.55 -2.40 -26.45
N VAL A 397 30.93 -2.96 -27.52
CA VAL A 397 31.62 -3.89 -28.44
C VAL A 397 31.39 -3.58 -29.93
N ILE A 398 31.57 -2.32 -30.35
CA ILE A 398 31.77 -2.01 -31.78
C ILE A 398 32.96 -1.04 -31.94
N PRO A 399 34.14 -1.50 -32.43
CA PRO A 399 35.08 -0.57 -33.04
C PRO A 399 34.49 -0.10 -34.37
N ARG A 400 34.55 1.22 -34.62
CA ARG A 400 34.12 1.92 -35.86
C ARG A 400 34.35 1.08 -37.13
N VAL A 401 33.28 0.58 -37.75
CA VAL A 401 33.32 0.03 -39.11
C VAL A 401 32.14 0.58 -39.94
N ASP A 402 32.48 0.83 -41.19
CA ASP A 402 31.90 1.56 -42.33
C ASP A 402 30.36 1.63 -42.54
N LEU A 403 29.91 2.78 -43.06
CA LEU A 403 28.52 3.20 -43.35
C LEU A 403 27.89 2.51 -44.58
N GLY A 404 28.06 1.20 -44.72
CA GLY A 404 27.48 0.41 -45.84
C GLY A 404 26.39 -0.58 -45.45
N PHE A 405 26.31 -0.97 -44.18
CA PHE A 405 25.48 -2.11 -43.74
C PHE A 405 24.05 -1.72 -43.32
N ALA A 406 23.79 -0.43 -43.08
CA ALA A 406 22.52 0.06 -42.54
C ALA A 406 21.36 0.12 -43.56
N GLU A 407 21.63 0.20 -44.87
CA GLU A 407 20.57 0.21 -45.88
C GLU A 407 19.99 -1.19 -46.15
N GLN A 408 20.77 -2.25 -45.91
CA GLN A 408 20.37 -3.61 -46.29
C GLN A 408 19.41 -4.25 -45.27
N ILE A 409 19.43 -3.77 -44.02
CA ILE A 409 18.49 -4.21 -42.95
C ILE A 409 17.14 -3.49 -43.06
N ARG A 410 17.10 -2.29 -43.66
CA ARG A 410 15.86 -1.50 -43.80
C ARG A 410 14.88 -2.08 -44.83
N ALA A 411 15.35 -2.91 -45.76
CA ALA A 411 14.57 -3.42 -46.87
C ALA A 411 13.80 -4.72 -46.57
N SER A 412 13.95 -5.32 -45.38
CA SER A 412 13.48 -6.69 -45.11
C SER A 412 12.54 -6.89 -43.92
N MET A 413 11.91 -5.84 -43.37
CA MET A 413 10.88 -6.01 -42.33
C MET A 413 9.48 -5.58 -42.80
N PRO A 414 8.44 -6.42 -42.61
CA PRO A 414 7.06 -5.99 -42.78
C PRO A 414 6.64 -5.09 -41.60
N THR A 415 5.82 -4.09 -41.90
CA THR A 415 5.28 -3.10 -40.96
C THR A 415 4.53 -3.79 -39.80
N LEU A 416 5.08 -3.69 -38.58
CA LEU A 416 4.41 -4.04 -37.33
C LEU A 416 3.80 -2.77 -36.72
N ASP A 417 2.53 -2.87 -36.34
CA ASP A 417 1.72 -1.82 -35.73
C ASP A 417 2.10 -1.67 -34.24
N ILE A 418 2.61 -0.49 -33.85
CA ILE A 418 3.28 -0.24 -32.55
C ILE A 418 2.27 0.19 -31.45
N ALA A 419 0.99 0.31 -31.75
CA ALA A 419 0.03 0.93 -30.84
C ALA A 419 -0.49 0.04 -29.69
N THR A 420 -0.16 -1.25 -29.61
CA THR A 420 -0.84 -2.18 -28.67
C THR A 420 0.05 -2.90 -27.63
N VAL A 421 1.36 -2.62 -27.54
CA VAL A 421 2.24 -3.35 -26.59
C VAL A 421 3.22 -2.44 -25.83
N LEU A 422 2.83 -1.23 -25.45
CA LEU A 422 3.73 -0.38 -24.65
C LEU A 422 3.01 0.23 -23.43
N ASP A 423 3.42 -0.27 -22.27
CA ASP A 423 3.11 0.26 -20.95
C ASP A 423 3.91 1.55 -20.69
N GLN A 424 3.23 2.55 -20.14
CA GLN A 424 3.68 3.94 -20.09
C GLN A 424 4.80 4.17 -19.05
N ALA A 425 4.93 3.27 -18.07
CA ALA A 425 5.97 3.32 -17.03
C ALA A 425 7.40 3.03 -17.56
N SER A 426 7.52 2.35 -18.70
CA SER A 426 8.82 1.97 -19.27
C SER A 426 9.51 3.12 -20.03
N ILE A 427 8.76 4.14 -20.45
CA ILE A 427 9.30 5.26 -21.24
C ILE A 427 10.06 6.25 -20.34
N ASP A 428 9.57 6.53 -19.13
CA ASP A 428 10.20 7.51 -18.24
C ASP A 428 11.58 7.04 -17.74
N HIS A 429 11.77 5.72 -17.60
CA HIS A 429 13.04 5.15 -17.16
C HIS A 429 14.11 5.13 -18.28
N ILE A 430 13.69 5.03 -19.54
CA ILE A 430 14.57 5.04 -20.72
C ILE A 430 14.98 6.49 -21.07
N LEU A 431 14.08 7.47 -20.88
CA LEU A 431 14.35 8.87 -21.17
C LEU A 431 15.25 9.57 -20.13
N ALA A 432 15.36 9.02 -18.91
CA ALA A 432 16.22 9.57 -17.86
C ALA A 432 17.73 9.39 -18.13
N GLY A 433 18.12 8.52 -19.07
CA GLY A 433 19.52 8.17 -19.36
C GLY A 433 20.11 8.77 -20.65
N LEU A 434 19.34 9.53 -21.42
CA LEU A 434 19.84 10.12 -22.68
C LEU A 434 20.38 11.55 -22.45
N PRO A 435 21.57 11.90 -22.97
CA PRO A 435 21.99 13.30 -23.01
C PRO A 435 21.02 14.09 -23.89
N LYS A 436 20.38 15.10 -23.29
CA LYS A 436 19.47 16.01 -24.01
C LYS A 436 20.26 16.76 -25.10
N PRO A 437 19.79 16.82 -26.35
CA PRO A 437 20.37 17.70 -27.34
C PRO A 437 20.20 19.16 -26.90
N ASP A 438 21.32 19.87 -26.78
CA ASP A 438 21.36 21.29 -26.46
C ASP A 438 20.94 22.11 -27.69
N PHE A 439 19.74 22.70 -27.62
CA PHE A 439 19.23 23.62 -28.63
C PHE A 439 19.34 25.10 -28.21
N SER A 440 20.13 25.42 -27.17
CA SER A 440 20.28 26.77 -26.62
C SER A 440 20.84 27.80 -27.61
N GLY A 441 21.33 27.36 -28.77
CA GLY A 441 21.84 28.21 -29.85
C GLY A 441 20.87 28.50 -31.01
N LEU A 442 19.65 27.94 -31.03
CA LEU A 442 18.79 27.98 -32.24
C LEU A 442 17.47 28.76 -32.11
N LEU A 443 17.21 29.48 -31.03
CA LEU A 443 16.01 30.31 -30.91
C LEU A 443 16.34 31.73 -30.38
N PRO A 444 15.86 32.80 -31.04
CA PRO A 444 16.00 34.16 -30.52
C PRO A 444 15.18 34.30 -29.22
N GLN A 445 15.81 34.88 -28.18
CA GLN A 445 15.13 35.20 -26.93
C GLN A 445 13.98 36.18 -27.19
N VAL A 446 12.75 35.73 -26.99
CA VAL A 446 11.56 36.59 -26.98
C VAL A 446 11.12 36.76 -25.54
N ASP A 447 11.08 38.02 -25.10
CA ASP A 447 10.63 38.42 -23.77
C ASP A 447 9.10 38.45 -23.71
N PHE A 448 8.52 37.61 -22.83
CA PHE A 448 7.09 37.49 -22.62
C PHE A 448 6.57 38.21 -21.36
N SER A 449 7.41 39.04 -20.71
CA SER A 449 7.02 39.76 -19.49
C SER A 449 5.89 40.79 -19.68
N HIS A 450 5.37 40.95 -20.91
CA HIS A 450 4.25 41.81 -21.26
C HIS A 450 2.93 41.08 -21.63
N LEU A 451 2.86 39.73 -21.59
CA LEU A 451 1.65 38.97 -21.97
C LEU A 451 0.82 38.42 -20.81
N VAL A 452 1.11 38.77 -19.55
CA VAL A 452 0.27 38.38 -18.41
C VAL A 452 -0.70 39.52 -18.06
N PRO A 453 -2.00 39.44 -18.40
CA PRO A 453 -2.98 40.39 -17.88
C PRO A 453 -3.10 40.17 -16.36
N LYS A 454 -3.04 41.25 -15.59
CA LYS A 454 -3.37 41.23 -14.16
C LYS A 454 -4.86 40.93 -14.02
N VAL A 455 -5.19 39.70 -13.64
CA VAL A 455 -6.57 39.32 -13.30
C VAL A 455 -6.82 39.72 -11.85
N ASP A 456 -7.80 40.60 -11.66
CA ASP A 456 -8.30 41.00 -10.34
C ASP A 456 -9.38 40.01 -9.89
N TYR A 457 -9.11 39.28 -8.81
CA TYR A 457 -10.00 38.24 -8.27
C TYR A 457 -11.04 38.78 -7.27
N SER A 458 -11.08 40.09 -7.03
CA SER A 458 -12.00 40.71 -6.07
C SER A 458 -13.48 40.65 -6.47
N SER A 459 -13.79 40.26 -7.71
CA SER A 459 -15.16 40.13 -8.22
C SER A 459 -15.69 38.69 -8.28
N LEU A 460 -14.91 37.68 -7.88
CA LEU A 460 -15.32 36.27 -7.97
C LEU A 460 -16.04 35.72 -6.72
N PHE A 461 -16.20 36.54 -5.69
CA PHE A 461 -17.00 36.19 -4.52
C PHE A 461 -18.10 37.24 -4.32
N PRO A 462 -19.40 36.87 -4.37
CA PRO A 462 -20.44 37.77 -3.89
C PRO A 462 -20.23 37.97 -2.40
N GLN A 463 -19.90 39.20 -1.99
CA GLN A 463 -19.97 39.60 -0.58
C GLN A 463 -21.45 39.62 -0.18
N ALA A 464 -21.94 38.48 0.31
CA ALA A 464 -23.20 38.44 1.03
C ALA A 464 -22.95 38.98 2.43
N ASP A 465 -23.54 40.14 2.72
CA ASP A 465 -23.55 40.76 4.05
C ASP A 465 -24.22 39.80 5.04
N LEU A 466 -23.45 39.26 5.99
CA LEU A 466 -23.87 38.29 7.00
C LEU A 466 -25.12 38.75 7.78
N ASN A 467 -25.37 40.07 7.85
CA ASN A 467 -26.55 40.63 8.49
C ASN A 467 -27.85 40.40 7.68
N GLN A 468 -27.77 40.26 6.36
CA GLN A 468 -28.95 40.00 5.51
C GLN A 468 -29.40 38.54 5.57
N ILE A 469 -28.46 37.60 5.76
CA ILE A 469 -28.77 36.17 5.91
C ILE A 469 -29.45 35.91 7.26
N ALA A 470 -29.00 36.58 8.33
CA ALA A 470 -29.65 36.52 9.64
C ALA A 470 -31.07 37.13 9.63
N ALA A 471 -31.29 38.21 8.87
CA ALA A 471 -32.61 38.82 8.71
C ALA A 471 -33.58 37.94 7.89
N ALA A 472 -33.09 37.26 6.85
CA ALA A 472 -33.90 36.35 6.04
C ALA A 472 -34.30 35.07 6.82
N ALA A 473 -33.45 34.58 7.71
CA ALA A 473 -33.75 33.45 8.57
C ALA A 473 -34.78 33.79 9.67
N LEU A 474 -34.80 35.03 10.17
CA LEU A 474 -35.83 35.49 11.10
C LEU A 474 -37.17 35.81 10.41
N ALA A 475 -37.17 36.21 9.14
CA ALA A 475 -38.38 36.53 8.39
C ALA A 475 -39.16 35.29 7.90
N ALA A 476 -38.52 34.11 7.88
CA ALA A 476 -39.12 32.87 7.38
C ALA A 476 -39.79 31.98 8.46
N GLY A 477 -39.92 32.47 9.70
CA GLY A 477 -40.60 31.76 10.78
C GLY A 477 -41.95 32.40 11.13
N ILE A 478 -43.02 31.63 10.92
CA ILE A 478 -44.40 31.71 11.46
C ILE A 478 -45.45 31.77 10.33
N GLN A 479 -45.89 30.58 9.90
CA GLN A 479 -47.28 30.35 9.51
C GLN A 479 -47.76 29.08 10.20
N THR A 480 -48.52 29.27 11.27
CA THR A 480 -49.47 28.29 11.80
C THR A 480 -50.70 28.24 10.88
N PRO A 481 -51.24 27.07 10.53
CA PRO A 481 -52.60 27.00 10.01
C PRO A 481 -53.59 26.99 11.17
N SER A 482 -54.49 27.98 11.15
CA SER A 482 -55.66 28.09 12.01
C SER A 482 -56.74 27.07 11.61
N ALA A 483 -57.42 26.59 12.64
CA ALA A 483 -58.73 25.94 12.76
C ALA A 483 -59.68 25.94 11.55
N GLY A 484 -60.30 24.79 11.33
CA GLY A 484 -61.65 24.63 10.84
C GLY A 484 -62.37 23.62 11.76
N ASP A 485 -63.49 24.08 12.32
CA ASP A 485 -64.40 23.39 13.23
C ASP A 485 -64.96 22.07 12.65
N ASP A 486 -65.29 21.12 13.54
CA ASP A 486 -66.62 20.51 13.63
C ASP A 486 -66.62 19.42 14.72
N ASP A 487 -67.30 19.75 15.82
CA ASP A 487 -68.34 19.00 16.53
C ASP A 487 -68.15 17.53 16.97
N ASP A 488 -68.41 17.37 18.28
CA ASP A 488 -69.28 16.40 18.93
C ASP A 488 -68.71 15.28 19.83
N GLU A 489 -69.31 15.30 21.03
CA GLU A 489 -69.56 14.24 22.01
C GLU A 489 -68.55 13.96 23.16
N ASP A 490 -68.76 14.70 24.25
CA ASP A 490 -69.38 14.24 25.51
C ASP A 490 -68.79 13.08 26.37
N VAL A 491 -68.77 13.41 27.69
CA VAL A 491 -68.78 12.61 28.95
C VAL A 491 -67.53 11.86 29.48
N PRO A 492 -67.38 11.71 30.83
CA PRO A 492 -66.20 12.18 31.55
C PRO A 492 -65.70 11.22 32.68
N VAL A 493 -64.79 11.74 33.52
CA VAL A 493 -64.51 11.36 34.93
C VAL A 493 -63.92 9.96 35.22
N SER A 494 -62.69 9.93 35.74
CA SER A 494 -62.47 9.53 37.14
C SER A 494 -61.03 9.78 37.61
N ASN A 495 -60.94 10.61 38.66
CA ASN A 495 -59.87 10.67 39.62
C ASN A 495 -59.52 9.28 40.16
N VAL A 496 -58.23 8.99 40.37
CA VAL A 496 -57.76 8.32 41.60
C VAL A 496 -56.39 8.90 41.96
N ASP A 497 -56.44 9.69 43.01
CA ASP A 497 -55.39 10.00 43.98
C ASP A 497 -55.07 8.71 44.77
N ASP A 498 -53.81 8.31 44.95
CA ASP A 498 -53.39 7.86 46.29
C ASP A 498 -51.88 7.81 46.48
N SER A 499 -51.55 8.33 47.65
CA SER A 499 -50.32 8.45 48.41
C SER A 499 -49.57 7.15 48.73
N SER A 500 -48.28 7.27 49.05
CA SER A 500 -47.68 6.90 50.36
C SER A 500 -46.21 6.46 50.26
N ASP A 501 -45.34 7.34 50.74
CA ASP A 501 -44.02 7.07 51.35
C ASP A 501 -44.22 6.41 52.76
N PRO A 502 -43.21 6.15 53.63
CA PRO A 502 -41.83 5.62 53.50
C PRO A 502 -41.54 4.49 54.54
N LYS A 503 -40.34 3.87 54.53
CA LYS A 503 -39.41 3.70 55.70
C LYS A 503 -38.42 2.52 55.65
N ALA A 504 -37.23 2.85 56.19
CA ALA A 504 -36.35 2.11 57.11
C ALA A 504 -35.17 1.28 56.54
N GLU A 505 -33.99 1.77 56.94
CA GLU A 505 -32.61 1.25 56.94
C GLU A 505 -32.41 0.00 57.85
N PRO A 506 -31.17 -0.38 58.24
CA PRO A 506 -30.07 -0.99 57.47
C PRO A 506 -29.65 -2.34 58.10
N SER A 507 -28.69 -3.07 57.50
CA SER A 507 -27.99 -4.16 58.21
C SER A 507 -26.49 -4.13 57.98
N ASP A 508 -25.77 -3.99 59.09
CA ASP A 508 -24.34 -4.20 59.27
C ASP A 508 -23.89 -5.61 58.87
N ALA A 509 -22.69 -5.71 58.31
CA ALA A 509 -21.86 -6.92 58.38
C ALA A 509 -20.38 -6.51 58.36
N ASP A 510 -19.79 -6.58 59.55
CA ASP A 510 -18.35 -6.56 59.86
C ASP A 510 -17.62 -7.82 59.32
N ILE A 511 -16.28 -7.79 59.47
CA ILE A 511 -15.30 -8.88 59.68
C ILE A 511 -14.38 -9.17 58.46
N PRO A 512 -13.03 -9.33 58.59
CA PRO A 512 -12.02 -8.49 59.23
C PRO A 512 -10.68 -8.43 58.41
N ASP A 513 -9.67 -7.77 58.98
CA ASP A 513 -8.27 -7.73 58.55
C ASP A 513 -7.58 -9.10 58.41
N THR A 514 -6.67 -9.19 57.44
CA THR A 514 -5.62 -10.21 57.32
C THR A 514 -4.25 -9.57 57.54
N ASP A 515 -3.59 -9.98 58.63
CA ASP A 515 -2.12 -9.95 58.78
C ASP A 515 -1.61 -11.39 58.63
N ASP A 516 -0.78 -11.64 57.61
CA ASP A 516 0.40 -12.53 57.61
C ASP A 516 1.17 -12.42 56.29
#